data_AF-A0A8T3P5X1-F1
#
_entry.id   AF-A0A8T3P5X1-F1
#
_cell.length_a   1.000
_cell.length_b   1.000
_cell.length_c   1.000
_cell.angle_alpha   90.00
_cell.angle_beta   90.00
_cell.angle_gamma   90.00
#
_symmetry.space_group_name_H-M   'P 1'
#
loop_
_entity.id
_entity.type
_entity.pdbx_description
1 polymer ?
#
loop_
_entity_poly.entity_id
_entity_poly.type
_entity_poly.pdbx_seq_one_letter_code
_entity_poly.pdbx_strand_id
1 'polypeptide(L)'
;MRIHFKSLLALALILVALPLPALGQGEGSEQEFPTILLPEGYAIEKVVSGLTYPTSVAWDDDGTMFVAEAGGQFLEEPPPSRILRVDRENGEVTEFVTLFADGMTDPIGGMSWYDGNFYITHRDADDRTGAVSRVSPEGDVTQLFSGFLDSQSEHPLSDIQPGPDGRLYIGTGPAANSAVVGIDIAAFVERSPELHTTPCQDITLTGQNFQTPDFRTEDSSDLTLTGAYVPFGTETTPGQVIPGTVKCGGAVIAFDPASDDPEGTLDVYAWGLRNVIGVAWDADGVMYAGVNGFDVRGSRPVNDEFDATYLIEEGEWYGWPDYSAALEPLTDPKFDSPDSLQAPVVVAGQPLGKALGPVID
;
A
#
# COMPACT_ATOMS: atom_id res chain seq x y z
N MET A 1 1.75 26.63 -21.61
CA MET A 1 0.74 26.39 -22.66
C MET A 1 -0.20 25.32 -22.12
N ARG A 2 -1.30 25.73 -21.50
CA ARG A 2 -2.22 24.84 -20.76
C ARG A 2 -3.18 24.21 -21.76
N ILE A 3 -3.27 22.88 -21.78
CA ILE A 3 -4.23 22.13 -22.58
C ILE A 3 -5.41 21.81 -21.67
N HIS A 4 -6.61 22.23 -22.08
CA HIS A 4 -7.86 21.99 -21.39
C HIS A 4 -8.38 20.57 -21.65
N PHE A 5 -8.68 19.82 -20.59
CA PHE A 5 -9.58 18.67 -20.68
C PHE A 5 -11.03 19.15 -20.69
N LYS A 6 -11.78 18.75 -21.73
CA LYS A 6 -13.21 19.03 -21.87
C LYS A 6 -14.03 17.98 -21.12
N SER A 7 -15.08 18.50 -20.50
CA SER A 7 -16.11 17.86 -19.69
C SER A 7 -16.88 16.73 -20.39
N LEU A 8 -17.26 15.71 -19.63
CA LEU A 8 -18.38 14.81 -19.96
C LEU A 8 -19.51 15.00 -18.94
N LEU A 9 -20.65 15.43 -19.50
CA LEU A 9 -22.05 15.39 -19.04
C LEU A 9 -22.36 15.19 -17.54
N ALA A 10 -22.77 16.29 -16.90
CA ALA A 10 -23.57 16.26 -15.68
C ALA A 10 -25.06 16.10 -16.03
N LEU A 11 -25.72 15.13 -15.38
CA LEU A 11 -27.16 14.94 -15.40
C LEU A 11 -27.85 16.10 -14.65
N ALA A 12 -28.73 16.83 -15.33
CA ALA A 12 -29.41 17.99 -14.76
C ALA A 12 -30.50 17.59 -13.76
N LEU A 13 -30.32 17.94 -12.48
CA LEU A 13 -31.40 17.95 -11.49
C LEU A 13 -32.04 19.36 -11.46
N ILE A 14 -33.35 19.42 -11.70
CA ILE A 14 -34.14 20.65 -11.62
C ILE A 14 -34.27 21.07 -10.15
N LEU A 15 -33.63 22.18 -9.76
CA LEU A 15 -33.80 22.80 -8.44
C LEU A 15 -35.05 23.70 -8.46
N VAL A 16 -36.06 23.35 -7.67
CA VAL A 16 -37.16 24.25 -7.31
C VAL A 16 -36.66 25.17 -6.19
N ALA A 17 -36.53 26.47 -6.48
CA ALA A 17 -36.14 27.46 -5.49
C ALA A 17 -37.28 27.74 -4.51
N LEU A 18 -37.08 27.39 -3.23
CA LEU A 18 -37.87 27.91 -2.10
C LEU A 18 -37.02 28.94 -1.34
N PRO A 19 -37.62 30.02 -0.81
CA PRO A 19 -36.87 31.08 -0.16
C PRO A 19 -36.36 30.59 1.21
N LEU A 20 -35.04 30.66 1.41
CA LEU A 20 -34.38 30.42 2.69
C LEU A 20 -34.64 31.60 3.64
N PRO A 21 -35.06 31.35 4.90
CA PRO A 21 -35.04 32.40 5.92
C PRO A 21 -33.60 32.68 6.31
N ALA A 22 -33.30 33.96 6.56
CA ALA A 22 -32.00 34.38 7.08
C ALA A 22 -31.76 33.74 8.46
N LEU A 23 -30.81 32.82 8.53
CA LEU A 23 -30.29 32.28 9.79
C LEU A 23 -29.11 33.14 10.23
N GLY A 24 -29.19 33.60 11.48
CA GLY A 24 -28.21 34.48 12.10
C GLY A 24 -26.82 33.86 12.19
N GLN A 25 -25.82 34.75 12.30
CA GLN A 25 -24.45 34.39 12.64
C GLN A 25 -24.44 33.69 14.01
N GLY A 26 -24.35 32.36 13.99
CA GLY A 26 -24.03 31.54 15.16
C GLY A 26 -22.52 31.41 15.27
N GLU A 27 -22.02 31.56 16.48
CA GLU A 27 -20.64 31.33 16.90
C GLU A 27 -20.15 29.94 16.47
N GLY A 28 -18.84 29.82 16.20
CA GLY A 28 -18.21 28.67 15.56
C GLY A 28 -18.64 27.33 16.15
N SER A 29 -19.04 26.41 15.27
CA SER A 29 -19.28 25.03 15.68
C SER A 29 -17.98 24.45 16.21
N GLU A 30 -17.97 24.06 17.48
CA GLU A 30 -17.04 23.04 17.95
C GLU A 30 -17.25 21.83 17.04
N GLN A 31 -16.23 21.48 16.28
CA GLN A 31 -16.22 20.29 15.46
C GLN A 31 -16.52 19.10 16.39
N GLU A 32 -17.73 18.54 16.30
CA GLU A 32 -18.15 17.43 17.17
C GLU A 32 -17.14 16.30 17.04
N PHE A 33 -16.40 16.03 18.12
CA PHE A 33 -15.50 14.90 18.19
C PHE A 33 -16.34 13.62 17.99
N PRO A 34 -15.91 12.66 17.15
CA PRO A 34 -16.68 11.46 16.93
C PRO A 34 -16.93 10.76 18.27
N THR A 35 -18.06 10.04 18.37
CA THR A 35 -18.30 9.19 19.54
C THR A 35 -17.29 8.04 19.49
N ILE A 36 -16.31 8.09 20.38
CA ILE A 36 -15.28 7.05 20.51
C ILE A 36 -15.71 6.11 21.65
N LEU A 37 -15.90 4.84 21.33
CA LEU A 37 -16.15 3.80 22.32
C LEU A 37 -14.81 3.34 22.89
N LEU A 38 -14.65 3.49 24.20
CA LEU A 38 -13.44 3.04 24.91
C LEU A 38 -13.78 1.84 25.80
N PRO A 39 -12.85 0.88 25.97
CA PRO A 39 -12.98 -0.14 27.01
C PRO A 39 -13.09 0.51 28.41
N GLU A 40 -13.73 -0.20 29.34
CA GLU A 40 -13.84 0.27 30.72
C GLU A 40 -12.45 0.55 31.33
N GLY A 41 -12.30 1.70 31.98
CA GLY A 41 -11.03 2.14 32.57
C GLY A 41 -10.12 2.98 31.67
N TYR A 42 -10.47 3.15 30.39
CA TYR A 42 -9.72 4.02 29.46
C TYR A 42 -10.37 5.39 29.31
N ALA A 43 -9.54 6.40 29.07
CA ALA A 43 -9.94 7.75 28.70
C ALA A 43 -9.20 8.16 27.42
N ILE A 44 -9.78 9.10 26.68
CA ILE A 44 -9.15 9.68 25.48
C ILE A 44 -9.06 11.18 25.64
N GLU A 45 -7.94 11.74 25.20
CA GLU A 45 -7.71 13.18 25.14
C GLU A 45 -7.25 13.57 23.73
N LYS A 46 -7.69 14.74 23.27
CA LYS A 46 -7.19 15.31 22.01
C LYS A 46 -5.86 16.00 22.28
N VAL A 47 -4.77 15.44 21.75
CA VAL A 47 -3.43 16.05 21.83
C VAL A 47 -3.26 17.16 20.80
N VAL A 48 -3.58 16.86 19.54
CA VAL A 48 -3.40 17.77 18.39
C VAL A 48 -4.52 17.57 17.37
N SER A 49 -4.83 18.60 16.59
CA SER A 49 -5.79 18.55 15.48
C SER A 49 -5.39 19.51 14.36
N GLY A 50 -6.03 19.41 13.19
CA GLY A 50 -5.70 20.26 12.03
C GLY A 50 -4.50 19.76 11.23
N LEU A 51 -4.11 18.50 11.44
CA LEU A 51 -3.09 17.82 10.66
C LEU A 51 -3.61 17.49 9.25
N THR A 52 -2.70 17.43 8.28
CA THR A 52 -2.96 17.05 6.89
C THR A 52 -2.48 15.63 6.62
N TYR A 53 -3.43 14.71 6.52
CA TYR A 53 -3.17 13.30 6.19
C TYR A 53 -2.05 12.67 7.06
N PRO A 54 -2.20 12.70 8.41
CA PRO A 54 -1.22 12.09 9.30
C PRO A 54 -1.23 10.56 9.13
N THR A 55 -0.06 9.96 8.93
CA THR A 55 0.08 8.52 8.67
C THR A 55 0.80 7.76 9.77
N SER A 56 1.77 8.38 10.44
CA SER A 56 2.58 7.71 11.45
C SER A 56 2.91 8.64 12.62
N VAL A 57 3.11 8.04 13.79
CA VAL A 57 3.55 8.69 15.02
C VAL A 57 4.78 7.95 15.53
N ALA A 58 5.83 8.69 15.88
CA ALA A 58 7.03 8.15 16.50
C ALA A 58 7.44 9.00 17.71
N TRP A 59 8.30 8.43 18.55
CA TRP A 59 8.87 9.11 19.71
C TRP A 59 10.38 8.97 19.68
N ASP A 60 11.09 10.06 19.97
CA ASP A 60 12.55 10.02 20.15
C ASP A 60 12.93 9.48 21.55
N ASP A 61 14.24 9.38 21.80
CA ASP A 61 14.78 8.88 23.07
C ASP A 61 14.44 9.76 24.28
N ASP A 62 14.10 11.04 24.05
CA ASP A 62 13.67 11.99 25.08
C ASP A 62 12.14 11.95 25.31
N GLY A 63 11.40 11.13 24.54
CA GLY A 63 9.95 11.02 24.59
C GLY A 63 9.21 12.14 23.87
N THR A 64 9.90 12.93 23.04
CA THR A 64 9.30 13.94 22.17
C THR A 64 8.46 13.24 21.11
N MET A 65 7.23 13.69 20.93
CA MET A 65 6.31 13.12 19.94
C MET A 65 6.53 13.77 18.57
N PHE A 66 6.57 12.93 17.53
CA PHE A 66 6.60 13.34 16.14
C PHE A 66 5.48 12.71 15.34
N VAL A 67 4.97 13.45 14.37
CA VAL A 67 3.92 12.98 13.45
C VAL A 67 4.38 13.17 12.02
N ALA A 68 4.26 12.11 11.23
CA ALA A 68 4.46 12.13 9.79
C ALA A 68 3.16 12.56 9.10
N GLU A 69 3.23 13.59 8.27
CA GLU A 69 2.19 13.93 7.31
C GLU A 69 2.64 13.52 5.91
N ALA A 70 1.84 12.68 5.26
CA ALA A 70 2.21 12.04 4.01
C ALA A 70 2.09 12.95 2.76
N GLY A 71 1.51 14.14 2.90
CA GLY A 71 1.13 14.95 1.75
C GLY A 71 -0.13 14.38 1.08
N GLY A 72 -1.18 15.21 0.92
CA GLY A 72 -2.50 14.72 0.55
C GLY A 72 -2.65 14.48 -0.95
N GLN A 73 -2.46 13.24 -1.43
CA GLN A 73 -2.66 12.86 -2.86
C GLN A 73 -4.06 13.19 -3.41
N PHE A 74 -5.07 13.32 -2.52
CA PHE A 74 -6.46 13.59 -2.88
C PHE A 74 -6.84 15.08 -2.79
N LEU A 75 -5.88 15.96 -2.52
CA LEU A 75 -6.10 17.41 -2.49
C LEU A 75 -5.85 18.02 -3.87
N GLU A 76 -6.61 19.04 -4.23
CA GLU A 76 -6.39 19.80 -5.48
C GLU A 76 -4.97 20.42 -5.52
N GLU A 77 -4.48 20.82 -4.35
CA GLU A 77 -3.12 21.32 -4.12
C GLU A 77 -2.50 20.52 -2.96
N PRO A 78 -1.80 19.40 -3.24
CA PRO A 78 -1.20 18.58 -2.20
C PRO A 78 -0.09 19.36 -1.47
N PRO A 79 -0.11 19.44 -0.13
CA PRO A 79 1.01 19.99 0.63
C PRO A 79 2.20 19.03 0.58
N PRO A 80 3.41 19.54 0.90
CA PRO A 80 4.59 18.67 1.03
C PRO A 80 4.39 17.64 2.14
N SER A 81 5.05 16.50 1.99
CA SER A 81 5.21 15.57 3.11
C SER A 81 6.25 16.11 4.09
N ARG A 82 6.00 15.88 5.38
CA ARG A 82 6.77 16.50 6.47
C ARG A 82 6.71 15.68 7.73
N ILE A 83 7.73 15.85 8.56
CA ILE A 83 7.73 15.39 9.95
C ILE A 83 7.50 16.61 10.83
N LEU A 84 6.54 16.49 11.74
CA LEU A 84 6.12 17.53 12.66
C LEU A 84 6.50 17.12 14.07
N ARG A 85 7.06 18.05 14.85
CA ARG A 85 7.22 17.89 16.29
C ARG A 85 5.96 18.40 17.00
N VAL A 86 5.44 17.59 17.92
CA VAL A 86 4.22 17.90 18.68
C VAL A 86 4.56 18.07 20.16
N ASP A 87 4.27 19.24 20.71
CA ASP A 87 4.24 19.47 22.16
C ASP A 87 2.94 18.91 22.72
N ARG A 88 3.05 17.88 23.57
CA ARG A 88 1.89 17.18 24.12
C ARG A 88 1.18 17.95 25.23
N GLU A 89 1.84 18.95 25.84
CA GLU A 89 1.25 19.71 26.95
C GLU A 89 0.28 20.78 26.45
N ASN A 90 0.60 21.41 25.32
CA ASN A 90 -0.17 22.54 24.77
C ASN A 90 -0.72 22.29 23.35
N GLY A 91 -0.34 21.19 22.70
CA GLY A 91 -0.75 20.83 21.34
C GLY A 91 -0.06 21.65 20.25
N GLU A 92 1.00 22.39 20.56
CA GLU A 92 1.78 23.16 19.60
C GLU A 92 2.48 22.23 18.62
N VAL A 93 2.40 22.58 17.34
CA VAL A 93 2.99 21.82 16.24
C VAL A 93 4.03 22.69 15.57
N THR A 94 5.26 22.18 15.48
CA THR A 94 6.35 22.81 14.75
C THR A 94 6.82 21.88 13.65
N GLU A 95 7.10 22.44 12.47
CA GLU A 95 7.72 21.66 11.41
C GLU A 95 9.15 21.29 11.82
N PHE A 96 9.44 20.00 11.84
CA PHE A 96 10.79 19.49 12.11
C PHE A 96 11.58 19.41 10.80
N VAL A 97 11.01 18.76 9.79
CA VAL A 97 11.60 18.70 8.44
C VAL A 97 10.51 18.64 7.36
N THR A 98 10.72 19.40 6.27
CA THR A 98 10.02 19.18 5.01
C THR A 98 10.82 18.17 4.19
N LEU A 99 10.21 17.03 3.84
CA LEU A 99 10.91 15.94 3.17
C LEU A 99 10.97 16.16 1.66
N PHE A 100 9.83 16.52 1.04
CA PHE A 100 9.72 16.70 -0.40
C PHE A 100 8.99 18.01 -0.73
N ALA A 101 9.73 19.00 -1.23
CA ALA A 101 9.24 20.36 -1.46
C ALA A 101 8.50 20.55 -2.81
N ASP A 102 8.78 19.70 -3.81
CA ASP A 102 8.22 19.78 -5.16
C ASP A 102 7.05 18.79 -5.36
N GLY A 103 5.94 19.04 -4.66
CA GLY A 103 4.58 18.89 -5.19
C GLY A 103 4.00 17.50 -5.55
N MET A 104 4.75 16.39 -5.57
CA MET A 104 4.20 15.02 -5.46
C MET A 104 5.34 14.00 -5.46
N THR A 105 5.76 13.57 -4.28
CA THR A 105 6.39 12.26 -4.12
C THR A 105 5.81 11.64 -2.87
N ASP A 106 4.70 10.94 -3.12
CA ASP A 106 4.18 9.75 -2.45
C ASP A 106 4.10 9.67 -0.91
N PRO A 107 3.03 9.06 -0.38
CA PRO A 107 2.78 9.06 1.05
C PRO A 107 3.93 8.43 1.83
N ILE A 108 4.29 9.07 2.95
CA ILE A 108 5.05 8.41 4.01
C ILE A 108 4.21 7.23 4.48
N GLY A 109 4.66 6.02 4.19
CA GLY A 109 3.95 4.78 4.55
C GLY A 109 4.14 4.40 6.02
N GLY A 110 5.30 4.73 6.57
CA GLY A 110 5.72 4.39 7.92
C GLY A 110 6.87 5.30 8.38
N MET A 111 6.97 5.48 9.69
CA MET A 111 8.03 6.23 10.34
C MET A 111 8.33 5.61 11.71
N SER A 112 9.61 5.37 11.99
CA SER A 112 10.08 5.00 13.34
C SER A 112 11.33 5.78 13.70
N TRP A 113 11.55 5.96 15.01
CA TRP A 113 12.81 6.43 15.56
C TRP A 113 13.66 5.23 15.96
N TYR A 114 14.91 5.21 15.55
CA TYR A 114 15.87 4.17 15.91
C TYR A 114 17.29 4.73 15.87
N ASP A 115 18.08 4.42 16.89
CA ASP A 115 19.50 4.83 17.02
C ASP A 115 19.75 6.31 16.64
N GLY A 116 18.98 7.21 17.26
CA GLY A 116 19.13 8.65 17.07
C GLY A 116 18.67 9.20 15.73
N ASN A 117 17.92 8.45 14.92
CA ASN A 117 17.44 8.90 13.60
C ASN A 117 16.00 8.47 13.36
N PHE A 118 15.28 9.19 12.50
CA PHE A 118 14.06 8.65 11.90
C PHE A 118 14.40 7.80 10.68
N TYR A 119 13.63 6.73 10.49
CA TYR A 119 13.58 5.97 9.25
C TYR A 119 12.18 6.05 8.70
N ILE A 120 12.06 6.34 7.41
CA ILE A 120 10.79 6.54 6.73
C ILE A 120 10.71 5.68 5.47
N THR A 121 9.54 5.13 5.21
CA THR A 121 9.20 4.53 3.93
C THR A 121 8.42 5.53 3.09
N HIS A 122 8.73 5.59 1.80
CA HIS A 122 8.12 6.50 0.84
C HIS A 122 8.28 5.92 -0.57
N ARG A 123 8.10 6.75 -1.61
CA ARG A 123 8.55 6.39 -2.96
C ARG A 123 9.66 7.30 -3.45
N ASP A 124 10.46 6.75 -4.35
CA ASP A 124 11.52 7.44 -5.06
C ASP A 124 10.94 8.58 -5.91
N ALA A 125 11.65 9.69 -5.97
CA ALA A 125 11.17 10.88 -6.65
C ALA A 125 11.16 10.76 -8.17
N ASP A 126 12.05 9.95 -8.73
CA ASP A 126 12.25 9.86 -10.17
C ASP A 126 11.35 8.81 -10.80
N ASP A 127 11.27 7.61 -10.19
CA ASP A 127 10.57 6.47 -10.76
C ASP A 127 9.38 5.96 -9.92
N ARG A 128 9.13 6.53 -8.74
CA ARG A 128 8.03 6.15 -7.83
C ARG A 128 8.09 4.70 -7.35
N THR A 129 9.22 4.02 -7.48
CA THR A 129 9.44 2.75 -6.77
C THR A 129 9.50 3.00 -5.27
N GLY A 130 9.22 2.00 -4.46
CA GLY A 130 9.30 2.14 -3.01
C GLY A 130 10.73 2.41 -2.58
N ALA A 131 10.88 3.27 -1.57
CA ALA A 131 12.16 3.74 -1.07
C ALA A 131 12.16 3.90 0.45
N VAL A 132 13.35 3.87 1.04
CA VAL A 132 13.57 4.13 2.45
C VAL A 132 14.62 5.22 2.61
N SER A 133 14.31 6.19 3.46
CA SER A 133 15.23 7.27 3.83
C SER A 133 15.46 7.33 5.33
N ARG A 134 16.65 7.78 5.71
CA ARG A 134 16.99 8.19 7.07
C ARG A 134 16.89 9.70 7.20
N VAL A 135 16.36 10.19 8.31
CA VAL A 135 16.36 11.62 8.68
C VAL A 135 17.13 11.77 9.99
N SER A 136 18.18 12.59 9.96
CA SER A 136 18.99 12.89 11.15
C SER A 136 18.27 13.85 12.13
N PRO A 137 18.74 13.96 13.38
CA PRO A 137 18.25 14.95 14.34
C PRO A 137 18.39 16.40 13.84
N GLU A 138 19.35 16.67 12.96
CA GLU A 138 19.56 17.97 12.33
C GLU A 138 18.59 18.24 11.16
N GLY A 139 17.80 17.24 10.75
CA GLY A 139 16.85 17.32 9.64
C GLY A 139 17.43 16.97 8.27
N ASP A 140 18.67 16.46 8.20
CA ASP A 140 19.25 15.99 6.94
C ASP A 140 18.60 14.67 6.51
N VAL A 141 18.09 14.63 5.28
CA VAL A 141 17.45 13.45 4.66
C VAL A 141 18.44 12.72 3.77
N THR A 142 18.58 11.41 3.95
CA THR A 142 19.44 10.53 3.14
C THR A 142 18.65 9.32 2.67
N GLN A 143 18.44 9.16 1.36
CA GLN A 143 17.87 7.94 0.79
C GLN A 143 18.86 6.79 0.94
N LEU A 144 18.43 5.71 1.59
CA LEU A 144 19.25 4.51 1.82
C LEU A 144 19.18 3.58 0.62
N PHE A 145 17.98 3.38 0.08
CA PHE A 145 17.72 2.55 -1.10
C PHE A 145 16.33 2.83 -1.67
N SER A 146 16.13 2.46 -2.94
CA SER A 146 14.85 2.49 -3.65
C SER A 146 14.69 1.26 -4.56
N GLY A 147 13.73 1.21 -5.48
CA GLY A 147 13.61 0.14 -6.47
C GLY A 147 12.64 -0.99 -6.11
N PHE A 148 11.76 -0.80 -5.11
CA PHE A 148 10.62 -1.70 -4.90
C PHE A 148 9.54 -1.45 -5.95
N LEU A 149 9.53 -2.26 -7.01
CA LEU A 149 8.67 -2.07 -8.18
C LEU A 149 7.17 -2.01 -7.81
N ASP A 150 6.73 -2.93 -6.95
CA ASP A 150 5.31 -3.09 -6.56
C ASP A 150 4.70 -1.81 -5.99
N SER A 151 5.52 -0.98 -5.34
CA SER A 151 5.10 0.30 -4.78
C SER A 151 4.77 1.35 -5.82
N GLN A 152 5.05 1.15 -7.11
CA GLN A 152 4.52 2.02 -8.16
C GLN A 152 2.99 1.88 -8.30
N SER A 153 2.39 0.83 -7.73
CA SER A 153 0.94 0.61 -7.68
C SER A 153 0.26 1.43 -6.56
N GLU A 154 -0.95 1.05 -6.18
CA GLU A 154 -1.69 1.63 -5.04
C GLU A 154 -1.16 1.20 -3.66
N HIS A 155 -0.37 0.11 -3.57
CA HIS A 155 0.19 -0.39 -2.31
C HIS A 155 1.66 0.06 -2.15
N PRO A 156 1.96 1.15 -1.41
CA PRO A 156 3.33 1.56 -1.15
C PRO A 156 4.02 0.63 -0.13
N LEU A 157 5.32 0.83 0.09
CA LEU A 157 5.95 0.41 1.34
C LEU A 157 5.21 1.06 2.51
N SER A 158 4.96 0.29 3.56
CA SER A 158 4.12 0.70 4.68
C SER A 158 4.97 0.90 5.93
N ASP A 159 4.55 0.36 7.07
CA ASP A 159 5.21 0.51 8.35
C ASP A 159 6.68 0.06 8.33
N ILE A 160 7.49 0.71 9.16
CA ILE A 160 8.91 0.41 9.35
C ILE A 160 9.22 0.38 10.84
N GLN A 161 9.60 -0.78 11.37
CA GLN A 161 9.77 -0.98 12.81
C GLN A 161 11.12 -1.59 13.17
N PRO A 162 11.77 -1.11 14.24
CA PRO A 162 12.95 -1.77 14.78
C PRO A 162 12.58 -3.11 15.41
N GLY A 163 13.37 -4.14 15.10
CA GLY A 163 13.29 -5.44 15.74
C GLY A 163 14.23 -5.59 16.92
N PRO A 164 14.06 -6.65 17.73
CA PRO A 164 14.88 -6.91 18.90
C PRO A 164 16.35 -7.27 18.57
N ASP A 165 16.62 -7.60 17.31
CA ASP A 165 17.95 -7.92 16.78
C ASP A 165 18.73 -6.69 16.28
N GLY A 166 18.10 -5.51 16.34
CA GLY A 166 18.66 -4.24 15.90
C GLY A 166 18.54 -3.97 14.40
N ARG A 167 17.84 -4.82 13.64
CA ARG A 167 17.45 -4.58 12.24
C ARG A 167 16.16 -3.77 12.17
N LEU A 168 15.90 -3.17 11.01
CA LEU A 168 14.61 -2.55 10.70
C LEU A 168 13.82 -3.43 9.75
N TYR A 169 12.50 -3.50 9.98
CA TYR A 169 11.57 -4.37 9.28
C TYR A 169 10.50 -3.53 8.59
N ILE A 170 10.31 -3.75 7.29
CA ILE A 170 9.44 -2.97 6.41
C ILE A 170 8.30 -3.86 5.92
N GLY A 171 7.07 -3.38 6.04
CA GLY A 171 5.92 -3.98 5.37
C GLY A 171 5.88 -3.62 3.88
N THR A 172 5.64 -4.61 3.02
CA THR A 172 5.46 -4.39 1.57
C THR A 172 4.10 -4.92 1.12
N GLY A 173 3.50 -4.26 0.13
CA GLY A 173 2.30 -4.72 -0.55
C GLY A 173 2.56 -5.05 -2.02
N PRO A 174 1.82 -6.01 -2.60
CA PRO A 174 1.99 -6.40 -3.99
C PRO A 174 1.37 -5.39 -4.95
N ALA A 175 1.90 -5.35 -6.17
CA ALA A 175 1.42 -4.44 -7.22
C ALA A 175 -0.05 -4.63 -7.61
N ALA A 176 -0.59 -5.84 -7.44
CA ALA A 176 -1.89 -6.25 -7.93
C ALA A 176 -2.67 -6.97 -6.83
N ASN A 177 -4.00 -6.95 -6.94
CA ASN A 177 -4.92 -7.50 -5.94
C ASN A 177 -4.64 -8.98 -5.60
N SER A 178 -4.35 -9.79 -6.62
CA SER A 178 -4.19 -11.25 -6.53
C SER A 178 -3.16 -11.77 -7.55
N ALA A 179 -2.02 -11.05 -7.63
CA ALA A 179 -0.86 -11.26 -8.51
C ALA A 179 -1.07 -11.05 -10.01
N VAL A 180 -2.30 -10.77 -10.47
CA VAL A 180 -2.60 -10.48 -11.88
C VAL A 180 -2.89 -8.99 -12.04
N VAL A 181 -2.06 -8.29 -12.81
CA VAL A 181 -2.28 -6.88 -13.15
C VAL A 181 -3.57 -6.77 -13.95
N GLY A 182 -4.45 -5.86 -13.54
CA GLY A 182 -5.77 -5.70 -14.14
C GLY A 182 -6.14 -4.25 -14.42
N ILE A 183 -7.33 -4.10 -15.00
CA ILE A 183 -7.92 -2.80 -15.33
C ILE A 183 -8.19 -1.93 -14.09
N ASP A 184 -8.32 -2.54 -12.92
CA ASP A 184 -8.52 -1.87 -11.64
C ASP A 184 -7.34 -0.96 -11.24
N ILE A 185 -6.14 -1.25 -11.76
CA ILE A 185 -4.94 -0.42 -11.53
C ILE A 185 -4.42 0.25 -12.82
N ALA A 186 -5.27 0.41 -13.84
CA ALA A 186 -4.89 0.95 -15.15
C ALA A 186 -4.13 2.29 -15.06
N ALA A 187 -4.56 3.21 -14.19
CA ALA A 187 -3.90 4.52 -14.02
C ALA A 187 -2.44 4.40 -13.53
N PHE A 188 -2.10 3.33 -12.81
CA PHE A 188 -0.72 3.04 -12.41
C PHE A 188 0.07 2.42 -13.56
N VAL A 189 -0.53 1.50 -14.32
CA VAL A 189 0.10 0.89 -15.50
C VAL A 189 0.38 1.91 -16.61
N GLU A 190 -0.52 2.87 -16.85
CA GLU A 190 -0.30 3.95 -17.82
C GLU A 190 0.93 4.80 -17.48
N ARG A 191 1.25 4.92 -16.19
CA ARG A 191 2.45 5.63 -15.71
C ARG A 191 3.69 4.74 -15.70
N SER A 192 3.51 3.46 -15.36
CA SER A 192 4.56 2.47 -15.23
C SER A 192 4.18 1.17 -15.95
N PRO A 193 4.42 1.08 -17.28
CA PRO A 193 3.96 -0.05 -18.09
C PRO A 193 4.53 -1.42 -17.68
N GLU A 194 5.72 -1.42 -17.07
CA GLU A 194 6.39 -2.63 -16.57
C GLU A 194 5.93 -3.03 -15.16
N LEU A 195 4.97 -2.33 -14.55
CA LEU A 195 4.45 -2.65 -13.22
C LEU A 195 3.85 -4.06 -13.19
N HIS A 196 4.32 -4.87 -12.26
CA HIS A 196 3.78 -6.19 -11.95
C HIS A 196 4.11 -6.57 -10.52
N THR A 197 3.40 -7.58 -10.00
CA THR A 197 3.75 -8.16 -8.72
C THR A 197 5.07 -8.91 -8.83
N THR A 198 5.98 -8.70 -7.88
CA THR A 198 7.25 -9.43 -7.84
C THR A 198 7.27 -10.47 -6.71
N PRO A 199 7.69 -11.74 -6.97
CA PRO A 199 7.76 -12.77 -5.94
C PRO A 199 9.10 -12.69 -5.17
N CYS A 200 9.12 -13.17 -3.93
CA CYS A 200 10.34 -13.15 -3.10
C CYS A 200 11.29 -14.32 -3.37
N GLN A 201 10.77 -15.39 -3.99
CA GLN A 201 11.53 -16.57 -4.39
C GLN A 201 11.12 -16.98 -5.81
N ASP A 202 11.93 -17.83 -6.43
CA ASP A 202 11.57 -18.41 -7.73
C ASP A 202 10.27 -19.20 -7.58
N ILE A 203 9.27 -18.84 -8.37
CA ILE A 203 7.98 -19.54 -8.43
C ILE A 203 7.78 -20.17 -9.80
N THR A 204 7.10 -21.31 -9.82
CA THR A 204 6.65 -21.93 -11.08
C THR A 204 5.17 -21.63 -11.26
N LEU A 205 4.78 -21.15 -12.44
CA LEU A 205 3.40 -20.78 -12.73
C LEU A 205 2.62 -21.93 -13.36
N THR A 206 1.33 -22.01 -13.03
CA THR A 206 0.38 -22.90 -13.71
C THR A 206 0.05 -22.45 -15.13
N GLY A 207 0.38 -21.20 -15.49
CA GLY A 207 0.18 -20.62 -16.82
C GLY A 207 -1.24 -20.12 -17.08
N GLN A 208 -2.00 -19.80 -16.02
CA GLN A 208 -3.31 -19.15 -16.14
C GLN A 208 -3.19 -17.71 -16.60
N ASN A 209 -3.90 -17.37 -17.67
CA ASN A 209 -4.02 -16.02 -18.20
C ASN A 209 -5.46 -15.56 -18.15
N PHE A 210 -5.67 -14.33 -17.69
CA PHE A 210 -6.98 -13.74 -17.45
C PHE A 210 -7.32 -12.75 -18.58
N GLN A 211 -8.46 -12.95 -19.21
CA GLN A 211 -8.90 -12.14 -20.35
C GLN A 211 -9.74 -10.95 -19.90
N THR A 212 -9.21 -9.74 -20.07
CA THR A 212 -9.88 -8.49 -19.69
C THR A 212 -9.83 -7.46 -20.81
N PRO A 213 -10.68 -6.41 -20.78
CA PRO A 213 -10.57 -5.30 -21.72
C PRO A 213 -9.18 -4.66 -21.71
N ASP A 214 -8.65 -4.35 -22.89
CA ASP A 214 -7.37 -3.66 -23.04
C ASP A 214 -7.56 -2.15 -22.96
N PHE A 215 -7.35 -1.58 -21.77
CA PHE A 215 -7.52 -0.14 -21.55
C PHE A 215 -6.49 0.73 -22.30
N ARG A 216 -5.50 0.12 -22.97
CA ARG A 216 -4.49 0.84 -23.76
C ARG A 216 -4.99 1.16 -25.18
N THR A 217 -6.13 0.61 -25.59
CA THR A 217 -6.74 0.85 -26.90
C THR A 217 -8.01 1.71 -26.77
N GLU A 218 -8.38 2.40 -27.87
CA GLU A 218 -9.60 3.20 -27.90
C GLU A 218 -10.89 2.36 -27.98
N ASP A 219 -10.78 1.12 -28.49
CA ASP A 219 -11.93 0.21 -28.64
C ASP A 219 -12.09 -0.63 -27.37
N SER A 220 -13.12 -0.31 -26.58
CA SER A 220 -13.45 -1.05 -25.35
C SER A 220 -13.79 -2.53 -25.54
N SER A 221 -13.92 -3.01 -26.79
CA SER A 221 -14.12 -4.42 -27.11
C SER A 221 -12.83 -5.19 -27.36
N ASP A 222 -11.69 -4.51 -27.47
CA ASP A 222 -10.38 -5.15 -27.51
C ASP A 222 -10.09 -5.81 -26.16
N LEU A 223 -9.64 -7.06 -26.22
CA LEU A 223 -9.30 -7.86 -25.06
C LEU A 223 -7.82 -8.19 -25.07
N THR A 224 -7.23 -8.30 -23.89
CA THR A 224 -5.86 -8.79 -23.70
C THR A 224 -5.84 -9.92 -22.69
N LEU A 225 -4.78 -10.73 -22.72
CA LEU A 225 -4.52 -11.79 -21.77
C LEU A 225 -3.38 -11.37 -20.86
N THR A 226 -3.57 -11.48 -19.56
CA THR A 226 -2.53 -11.18 -18.56
C THR A 226 -2.34 -12.37 -17.63
N GLY A 227 -1.10 -12.83 -17.48
CA GLY A 227 -0.71 -13.84 -16.51
C GLY A 227 -0.40 -13.25 -15.14
N ALA A 228 -0.17 -14.12 -14.15
CA ALA A 228 0.29 -13.69 -12.83
C ALA A 228 1.77 -13.28 -12.85
N TYR A 229 2.16 -12.34 -11.99
CA TYR A 229 3.53 -11.88 -11.79
C TYR A 229 4.23 -11.32 -13.05
N VAL A 230 3.45 -10.86 -14.03
CA VAL A 230 3.96 -10.23 -15.26
C VAL A 230 3.19 -8.93 -15.57
N PRO A 231 3.77 -8.01 -16.37
CA PRO A 231 3.09 -6.77 -16.73
C PRO A 231 1.78 -6.99 -17.49
N PHE A 232 0.89 -5.99 -17.45
CA PHE A 232 -0.42 -6.05 -18.12
C PHE A 232 -0.32 -6.40 -19.60
N GLY A 233 -1.15 -7.35 -20.04
CA GLY A 233 -1.17 -7.85 -21.42
C GLY A 233 -0.01 -8.77 -21.79
N THR A 234 0.72 -9.27 -20.79
CA THR A 234 1.75 -10.30 -20.97
C THR A 234 1.19 -11.67 -20.60
N GLU A 235 1.27 -12.62 -21.51
CA GLU A 235 0.88 -14.01 -21.27
C GLU A 235 1.98 -14.80 -20.57
N THR A 236 1.57 -15.73 -19.72
CA THR A 236 2.41 -16.74 -19.07
C THR A 236 2.10 -18.13 -19.60
N THR A 237 3.02 -19.07 -19.42
CA THR A 237 2.87 -20.46 -19.86
C THR A 237 3.03 -21.46 -18.71
N PRO A 238 2.42 -22.65 -18.80
CA PRO A 238 2.58 -23.68 -17.77
C PRO A 238 4.05 -24.06 -17.58
N GLY A 239 4.50 -24.11 -16.32
CA GLY A 239 5.88 -24.41 -15.98
C GLY A 239 6.86 -23.25 -16.17
N GLN A 240 6.37 -22.05 -16.51
CA GLN A 240 7.19 -20.85 -16.55
C GLN A 240 7.69 -20.50 -15.15
N VAL A 241 9.00 -20.30 -15.01
CA VAL A 241 9.61 -19.82 -13.78
C VAL A 241 9.67 -18.30 -13.80
N ILE A 242 9.17 -17.67 -12.74
CA ILE A 242 9.37 -16.24 -12.46
C ILE A 242 10.46 -16.12 -11.38
N PRO A 243 11.59 -15.45 -11.67
CA PRO A 243 12.65 -15.27 -10.68
C PRO A 243 12.19 -14.46 -9.47
N GLY A 244 12.64 -14.86 -8.28
CA GLY A 244 12.45 -14.10 -7.06
C GLY A 244 13.35 -12.86 -6.96
N THR A 245 12.93 -11.90 -6.15
CA THR A 245 13.74 -10.72 -5.76
C THR A 245 13.53 -10.39 -4.30
N VAL A 246 14.55 -9.87 -3.61
CA VAL A 246 14.41 -9.42 -2.22
C VAL A 246 13.49 -8.20 -2.11
N LYS A 247 13.49 -7.32 -3.13
CA LYS A 247 12.59 -6.15 -3.20
C LYS A 247 11.20 -6.55 -3.71
N CYS A 248 10.63 -7.58 -3.09
CA CYS A 248 9.37 -8.17 -3.50
C CYS A 248 8.15 -7.50 -2.85
N GLY A 249 6.98 -7.67 -3.50
CA GLY A 249 5.69 -7.30 -2.92
C GLY A 249 5.12 -8.40 -2.02
N GLY A 250 4.33 -7.99 -1.02
CA GLY A 250 3.61 -8.92 -0.15
C GLY A 250 4.50 -9.63 0.86
N ALA A 251 5.37 -8.86 1.52
CA ALA A 251 6.41 -9.38 2.37
C ALA A 251 6.69 -8.49 3.59
N VAL A 252 7.43 -9.05 4.53
CA VAL A 252 8.20 -8.30 5.53
C VAL A 252 9.67 -8.37 5.13
N ILE A 253 10.29 -7.22 4.89
CA ILE A 253 11.68 -7.12 4.45
C ILE A 253 12.52 -6.49 5.56
N ALA A 254 13.64 -7.11 5.90
CA ALA A 254 14.55 -6.63 6.95
C ALA A 254 15.84 -6.04 6.35
N PHE A 255 16.44 -5.06 7.01
CA PHE A 255 17.77 -4.55 6.69
C PHE A 255 18.53 -4.08 7.94
N ASP A 256 19.85 -4.02 7.85
CA ASP A 256 20.71 -3.48 8.90
C ASP A 256 20.90 -1.97 8.70
N PRO A 257 20.33 -1.11 9.56
CA PRO A 257 20.46 0.34 9.45
C PRO A 257 21.86 0.87 9.79
N ALA A 258 22.69 0.07 10.49
CA ALA A 258 24.05 0.46 10.90
C ALA A 258 25.12 0.13 9.83
N SER A 259 24.75 -0.60 8.78
CA SER A 259 25.64 -0.93 7.67
C SER A 259 26.02 0.31 6.85
N ASP A 260 27.26 0.37 6.36
CA ASP A 260 27.69 1.35 5.35
C ASP A 260 26.99 1.15 3.99
N ASP A 261 26.41 -0.04 3.77
CA ASP A 261 25.59 -0.42 2.62
C ASP A 261 24.30 -1.10 3.14
N PRO A 262 23.27 -0.33 3.56
CA PRO A 262 22.01 -0.90 4.03
C PRO A 262 21.28 -1.73 2.97
N GLU A 263 21.35 -1.32 1.70
CA GLU A 263 20.74 -2.03 0.59
C GLU A 263 21.28 -3.46 0.44
N GLY A 264 22.61 -3.61 0.55
CA GLY A 264 23.28 -4.91 0.51
C GLY A 264 22.93 -5.86 1.66
N THR A 265 22.18 -5.39 2.66
CA THR A 265 21.72 -6.18 3.82
C THR A 265 20.24 -6.51 3.79
N LEU A 266 19.54 -6.14 2.72
CA LEU A 266 18.13 -6.47 2.53
C LEU A 266 17.95 -7.99 2.55
N ASP A 267 16.93 -8.43 3.27
CA ASP A 267 16.61 -9.84 3.44
C ASP A 267 15.08 -10.03 3.56
N VAL A 268 14.58 -11.14 3.03
CA VAL A 268 13.15 -11.47 3.09
C VAL A 268 12.90 -12.19 4.41
N TYR A 269 12.25 -11.50 5.36
CA TYR A 269 11.92 -12.11 6.65
C TYR A 269 10.74 -13.08 6.54
N ALA A 270 9.67 -12.68 5.84
CA ALA A 270 8.51 -13.53 5.55
C ALA A 270 7.80 -13.01 4.30
N TRP A 271 7.07 -13.87 3.58
CA TRP A 271 6.38 -13.46 2.35
C TRP A 271 5.10 -14.25 2.07
N GLY A 272 4.46 -14.01 0.93
CA GLY A 272 3.14 -14.57 0.65
C GLY A 272 2.04 -13.91 1.49
N LEU A 273 2.25 -12.66 1.85
CA LEU A 273 1.25 -11.79 2.45
C LEU A 273 0.64 -10.94 1.33
N ARG A 274 -0.55 -10.38 1.54
CA ARG A 274 -1.08 -9.34 0.63
C ARG A 274 -0.47 -7.99 1.01
N ASN A 275 -1.25 -7.04 1.50
CA ASN A 275 -0.72 -5.71 1.78
C ASN A 275 -0.40 -5.57 3.27
N VAL A 276 0.85 -5.86 3.66
CA VAL A 276 1.32 -5.65 5.04
C VAL A 276 1.26 -4.15 5.32
N ILE A 277 0.48 -3.72 6.31
CA ILE A 277 0.27 -2.30 6.63
C ILE A 277 0.84 -1.87 7.99
N GLY A 278 1.13 -2.84 8.87
CA GLY A 278 1.65 -2.58 10.20
C GLY A 278 2.42 -3.78 10.69
N VAL A 279 3.55 -3.54 11.35
CA VAL A 279 4.36 -4.57 12.00
C VAL A 279 4.47 -4.20 13.47
N ALA A 280 4.45 -5.17 14.37
CA ALA A 280 4.68 -4.93 15.78
C ALA A 280 5.40 -6.11 16.40
N TRP A 281 6.24 -5.81 17.39
CA TRP A 281 6.91 -6.81 18.20
C TRP A 281 6.29 -6.84 19.58
N ASP A 282 6.11 -8.03 20.14
CA ASP A 282 5.83 -8.17 21.56
C ASP A 282 7.12 -8.16 22.40
N ALA A 283 6.97 -8.24 23.72
CA ALA A 283 8.09 -8.19 24.65
C ALA A 283 9.00 -9.44 24.61
N ASP A 284 8.52 -10.55 24.03
CA ASP A 284 9.26 -11.79 23.87
C ASP A 284 9.98 -11.85 22.50
N GLY A 285 9.81 -10.80 21.67
CA GLY A 285 10.40 -10.71 20.33
C GLY A 285 9.62 -11.46 19.26
N VAL A 286 8.32 -11.72 19.48
CA VAL A 286 7.43 -12.28 18.47
C VAL A 286 6.86 -11.17 17.60
N MET A 287 6.95 -11.34 16.29
CA MET A 287 6.40 -10.38 15.33
C MET A 287 4.92 -10.67 15.05
N TYR A 288 4.13 -9.61 14.98
CA TYR A 288 2.78 -9.59 14.44
C TYR A 288 2.70 -8.62 13.27
N ALA A 289 1.87 -8.94 12.28
CA ALA A 289 1.62 -8.04 11.15
C ALA A 289 0.14 -7.89 10.85
N GLY A 290 -0.31 -6.65 10.68
CA GLY A 290 -1.62 -6.34 10.11
C GLY A 290 -1.55 -6.34 8.59
N VAL A 291 -2.48 -7.01 7.93
CA VAL A 291 -2.48 -7.20 6.48
C VAL A 291 -3.88 -6.95 5.92
N ASN A 292 -3.97 -6.05 4.94
CA ASN A 292 -5.21 -5.87 4.19
C ASN A 292 -5.39 -7.03 3.20
N GLY A 293 -6.53 -7.72 3.30
CA GLY A 293 -6.93 -8.89 2.52
C GLY A 293 -7.38 -8.57 1.10
N PHE A 294 -7.89 -9.56 0.38
CA PHE A 294 -8.26 -9.40 -1.03
C PHE A 294 -9.42 -8.45 -1.26
N ASP A 295 -9.52 -7.95 -2.50
CA ASP A 295 -10.68 -7.19 -2.96
C ASP A 295 -11.48 -7.97 -4.03
N VAL A 296 -12.79 -7.71 -4.12
CA VAL A 296 -13.66 -8.24 -5.17
C VAL A 296 -13.55 -7.37 -6.45
N ARG A 297 -12.33 -7.25 -7.00
CA ARG A 297 -12.02 -6.45 -8.20
C ARG A 297 -10.85 -6.99 -9.03
N GLY A 298 -10.66 -6.38 -10.19
CA GLY A 298 -9.54 -6.63 -11.09
C GLY A 298 -9.73 -7.87 -11.97
N SER A 299 -8.63 -8.36 -12.56
CA SER A 299 -8.66 -9.50 -13.48
C SER A 299 -8.89 -10.85 -12.79
N ARG A 300 -8.53 -10.95 -11.50
CA ARG A 300 -8.67 -12.15 -10.69
C ARG A 300 -9.28 -11.78 -9.32
N PRO A 301 -10.57 -11.39 -9.28
CA PRO A 301 -11.21 -10.95 -8.05
C PRO A 301 -11.40 -12.13 -7.09
N VAL A 302 -11.19 -11.90 -5.80
CA VAL A 302 -11.31 -12.92 -4.74
C VAL A 302 -12.32 -12.41 -3.71
N ASN A 303 -13.32 -13.21 -3.40
CA ASN A 303 -14.34 -12.89 -2.41
C ASN A 303 -13.87 -13.35 -1.02
N ASP A 304 -12.89 -12.62 -0.47
CA ASP A 304 -12.41 -12.79 0.90
C ASP A 304 -12.60 -11.47 1.66
N GLU A 305 -13.27 -11.50 2.81
CA GLU A 305 -13.68 -10.30 3.54
C GLU A 305 -12.78 -10.03 4.77
N PHE A 306 -11.64 -10.72 4.88
CA PHE A 306 -10.80 -10.67 6.07
C PHE A 306 -9.51 -9.89 5.86
N ASP A 307 -9.41 -8.76 6.56
CA ASP A 307 -8.12 -8.16 6.93
C ASP A 307 -7.62 -8.90 8.18
N ALA A 308 -6.43 -9.49 8.08
CA ALA A 308 -5.92 -10.39 9.11
C ALA A 308 -4.77 -9.77 9.89
N THR A 309 -4.66 -10.19 11.14
CA THR A 309 -3.44 -10.05 11.94
C THR A 309 -2.76 -11.40 12.00
N TYR A 310 -1.52 -11.47 11.54
CA TYR A 310 -0.70 -12.68 11.56
C TYR A 310 0.29 -12.64 12.70
N LEU A 311 0.58 -13.81 13.26
CA LEU A 311 1.84 -14.07 13.94
C LEU A 311 2.87 -14.42 12.85
N ILE A 312 3.91 -13.62 12.73
CA ILE A 312 4.92 -13.73 11.66
C ILE A 312 6.12 -14.54 12.16
N GLU A 313 6.45 -15.59 11.42
CA GLU A 313 7.61 -16.45 11.63
C GLU A 313 8.61 -16.27 10.48
N GLU A 314 9.89 -16.25 10.83
CA GLU A 314 10.98 -16.09 9.86
C GLU A 314 11.02 -17.23 8.85
N GLY A 315 11.13 -16.90 7.56
CA GLY A 315 11.23 -17.83 6.45
C GLY A 315 9.90 -18.42 5.97
N GLU A 316 8.78 -18.12 6.64
CA GLU A 316 7.48 -18.68 6.30
C GLU A 316 6.83 -18.01 5.08
N TRP A 317 6.01 -18.81 4.39
CA TRP A 317 5.16 -18.38 3.28
C TRP A 317 3.69 -18.43 3.69
N TYR A 318 3.01 -17.28 3.62
CA TYR A 318 1.64 -17.09 4.11
C TYR A 318 0.56 -17.29 3.03
N GLY A 319 0.92 -17.87 1.89
CA GLY A 319 -0.04 -18.43 0.93
C GLY A 319 -0.63 -17.47 -0.10
N TRP A 320 -0.56 -16.14 0.08
CA TRP A 320 -0.94 -15.21 -0.99
C TRP A 320 -0.06 -15.49 -2.25
N PRO A 321 -0.65 -15.57 -3.45
CA PRO A 321 -1.97 -15.10 -3.86
C PRO A 321 -3.01 -16.20 -4.00
N ASP A 322 -2.73 -17.44 -3.58
CA ASP A 322 -3.55 -18.62 -3.86
C ASP A 322 -4.29 -19.17 -2.65
N TYR A 323 -4.02 -18.60 -1.47
CA TYR A 323 -4.69 -18.94 -0.22
C TYR A 323 -5.27 -17.68 0.44
N SER A 324 -6.38 -17.87 1.16
CA SER A 324 -7.00 -16.84 2.00
C SER A 324 -6.15 -16.54 3.22
N ALA A 325 -6.58 -15.55 4.01
CA ALA A 325 -5.88 -15.22 5.24
C ALA A 325 -5.88 -16.33 6.31
N ALA A 326 -6.82 -17.27 6.22
CA ALA A 326 -6.88 -18.46 7.06
C ALA A 326 -6.10 -19.66 6.47
N LEU A 327 -5.28 -19.43 5.43
CA LEU A 327 -4.56 -20.46 4.67
C LEU A 327 -5.48 -21.50 4.02
N GLU A 328 -6.69 -21.07 3.62
CA GLU A 328 -7.61 -21.93 2.87
C GLU A 328 -7.42 -21.70 1.37
N PRO A 329 -7.40 -22.76 0.54
CA PRO A 329 -7.14 -22.61 -0.88
C PRO A 329 -8.29 -21.84 -1.55
N LEU A 330 -7.94 -20.85 -2.38
CA LEU A 330 -8.93 -20.02 -3.08
C LEU A 330 -9.75 -20.77 -4.13
N THR A 331 -9.43 -22.05 -4.37
CA THR A 331 -10.26 -22.96 -5.16
C THR A 331 -11.56 -23.37 -4.46
N ASP A 332 -11.73 -23.06 -3.16
CA ASP A 332 -13.00 -23.28 -2.45
C ASP A 332 -14.06 -22.29 -2.99
N PRO A 333 -15.26 -22.78 -3.42
CA PRO A 333 -16.32 -21.94 -3.98
C PRO A 333 -16.77 -20.77 -3.10
N LYS A 334 -16.51 -20.79 -1.79
CA LYS A 334 -16.87 -19.65 -0.92
C LYS A 334 -16.09 -18.37 -1.26
N PHE A 335 -14.93 -18.49 -1.92
CA PHE A 335 -14.12 -17.38 -2.38
C PHE A 335 -14.48 -16.91 -3.80
N ASP A 336 -15.47 -17.52 -4.44
CA ASP A 336 -15.94 -17.12 -5.76
C ASP A 336 -16.55 -15.71 -5.72
N SER A 337 -16.08 -14.86 -6.63
CA SER A 337 -16.67 -13.54 -6.86
C SER A 337 -17.92 -13.63 -7.73
N PRO A 338 -18.78 -12.60 -7.79
CA PRO A 338 -19.86 -12.56 -8.76
C PRO A 338 -19.38 -12.78 -10.21
N ASP A 339 -20.10 -13.61 -10.97
CA ASP A 339 -19.78 -13.99 -12.36
C ASP A 339 -19.52 -12.80 -13.31
N SER A 340 -20.14 -11.66 -13.04
CA SER A 340 -19.98 -10.41 -13.80
C SER A 340 -18.63 -9.73 -13.59
N LEU A 341 -17.91 -10.06 -12.51
CA LEU A 341 -16.61 -9.50 -12.17
C LEU A 341 -15.47 -10.45 -12.56
N GLN A 342 -15.74 -11.74 -12.71
CA GLN A 342 -14.72 -12.74 -13.06
C GLN A 342 -14.34 -12.69 -14.55
N ALA A 343 -13.03 -12.67 -14.81
CA ALA A 343 -12.46 -12.78 -16.14
C ALA A 343 -12.42 -14.24 -16.65
N PRO A 344 -12.67 -14.50 -17.94
CA PRO A 344 -12.36 -15.79 -18.55
C PRO A 344 -10.87 -16.14 -18.42
N VAL A 345 -10.59 -17.40 -18.09
CA VAL A 345 -9.25 -17.95 -17.92
C VAL A 345 -8.86 -18.78 -19.14
N VAL A 346 -7.63 -18.60 -19.61
CA VAL A 346 -7.02 -19.32 -20.72
C VAL A 346 -5.68 -19.91 -20.29
N VAL A 347 -5.46 -21.19 -20.56
CA VAL A 347 -4.17 -21.88 -20.34
C VAL A 347 -3.72 -22.49 -21.65
N ALA A 348 -2.53 -22.11 -22.13
CA ALA A 348 -1.98 -22.60 -23.40
C ALA A 348 -2.99 -22.52 -24.58
N GLY A 349 -3.74 -21.41 -24.66
CA GLY A 349 -4.77 -21.18 -25.67
C GLY A 349 -6.08 -21.95 -25.48
N GLN A 350 -6.23 -22.74 -24.40
CA GLN A 350 -7.47 -23.45 -24.06
C GLN A 350 -8.27 -22.68 -23.00
N PRO A 351 -9.55 -22.32 -23.27
CA PRO A 351 -10.42 -21.71 -22.26
C PRO A 351 -10.73 -22.70 -21.12
N LEU A 352 -10.63 -22.24 -19.87
CA LEU A 352 -10.96 -23.02 -18.66
C LEU A 352 -12.24 -22.55 -17.95
N GLY A 353 -12.92 -21.54 -18.49
CA GLY A 353 -14.07 -20.92 -17.83
C GLY A 353 -13.62 -19.72 -17.00
N LYS A 354 -14.18 -19.55 -15.80
CA LYS A 354 -13.92 -18.38 -14.94
C LYS A 354 -13.47 -18.72 -13.51
N ALA A 355 -13.39 -20.02 -13.19
CA ALA A 355 -13.09 -20.48 -11.84
C ALA A 355 -11.73 -19.98 -11.34
N LEU A 356 -11.67 -19.64 -10.04
CA LEU A 356 -10.44 -19.31 -9.35
C LEU A 356 -9.57 -20.58 -9.20
N GLY A 357 -8.51 -20.68 -10.00
CA GLY A 357 -7.48 -21.69 -9.84
C GLY A 357 -6.19 -21.11 -9.25
N PRO A 358 -5.25 -21.96 -8.79
CA PRO A 358 -3.95 -21.53 -8.32
C PRO A 358 -3.09 -21.00 -9.48
N VAL A 359 -2.39 -19.89 -9.28
CA VAL A 359 -1.48 -19.33 -10.28
C VAL A 359 -0.04 -19.81 -10.10
N ILE A 360 0.31 -20.26 -8.89
CA ILE A 360 1.57 -20.95 -8.54
C ILE A 360 1.32 -22.47 -8.54
N ASP A 361 2.26 -23.25 -9.10
CA ASP A 361 2.23 -24.72 -9.18
C ASP A 361 2.72 -25.43 -7.91
#